data_AF-A0A2A6BRI7-F1
#
_entry.id   AF-A0A2A6BRI7-F1
#
_cell.length_a   1.000
_cell.length_b   1.000
_cell.length_c   1.000
_cell.angle_alpha   90.00
_cell.angle_beta   90.00
_cell.angle_gamma   90.00
#
_symmetry.space_group_name_H-M   'P 1'
#
loop_
_entity.id
_entity.type
_entity.pdbx_description
1 polymer ?
#
loop_
_entity_poly.entity_id
_entity_poly.type
_entity_poly.pdbx_seq_one_letter_code
_entity_poly.pdbx_strand_id
1 'polypeptide(L)'
;MANWTCRESIKADIKAHRLRVLLQAAEAKTSLKKAKASLSKGTSPMDALLDRAGAPITSRSGMEERVKELYTELFRSTTPVPRCPLPYSYDTPLPILSEKERERYQNEAEFHCFNMPEHFILTCI
;
A
#
# COMPACT_ATOMS: atom_id res chain seq x y z
N MET A 1 -2.29 -7.51 26.53
CA MET A 1 -0.82 -7.24 26.58
C MET A 1 -0.09 -8.06 25.52
N ALA A 2 -0.22 -7.72 24.22
CA ALA A 2 0.36 -8.50 23.11
C ALA A 2 1.02 -7.62 22.02
N ASN A 3 1.43 -6.40 22.37
CA ASN A 3 1.84 -5.40 21.38
C ASN A 3 3.37 -5.14 21.36
N TRP A 4 4.05 -5.29 22.50
CA TRP A 4 5.48 -4.99 22.63
C TRP A 4 6.37 -5.96 21.83
N THR A 5 6.16 -7.27 21.99
CA THR A 5 6.99 -8.29 21.34
C THR A 5 6.87 -8.24 19.82
N CYS A 6 5.66 -7.99 19.30
CA CYS A 6 5.43 -7.79 17.87
C CYS A 6 6.16 -6.55 17.33
N ARG A 7 6.08 -5.42 18.06
CA ARG A 7 6.83 -4.21 17.69
C ARG A 7 8.32 -4.44 17.66
N GLU A 8 8.87 -5.16 18.64
CA GLU A 8 10.31 -5.42 18.70
C GLU A 8 10.76 -6.40 17.61
N SER A 9 9.95 -7.42 17.30
CA SER A 9 10.18 -8.30 16.15
C SER A 9 10.23 -7.52 14.84
N ILE A 10 9.23 -6.66 14.58
CA ILE A 10 9.18 -5.84 13.36
C ILE A 10 10.41 -4.93 13.25
N LYS A 11 10.84 -4.30 14.35
CA LYS A 11 12.07 -3.49 14.36
C LYS A 11 13.30 -4.32 14.02
N ALA A 12 13.39 -5.54 14.57
CA ALA A 12 14.49 -6.45 14.29
C ALA A 12 14.50 -6.86 12.81
N ASP A 13 13.34 -7.20 12.25
CA ASP A 13 13.18 -7.60 10.86
C ASP A 13 13.55 -6.45 9.90
N ILE A 14 13.13 -5.22 10.20
CA ILE A 14 13.50 -4.02 9.43
C ILE A 14 15.02 -3.81 9.45
N LYS A 15 15.67 -3.99 10.61
CA LYS A 15 17.13 -3.87 10.74
C LYS A 15 17.84 -4.97 9.95
N ALA A 16 17.39 -6.21 10.08
CA ALA A 16 17.96 -7.36 9.37
C ALA A 16 17.84 -7.20 7.85
N HIS A 17 16.68 -6.74 7.37
CA HIS A 17 16.46 -6.45 5.95
C HIS A 17 17.42 -5.37 5.43
N ARG A 18 17.57 -4.25 6.14
CA ARG A 18 18.51 -3.17 5.77
C ARG A 18 19.94 -3.67 5.69
N LEU A 19 20.37 -4.47 6.67
CA LEU A 19 21.71 -5.06 6.68
C LEU A 19 21.91 -5.98 5.48
N ARG A 20 20.94 -6.87 5.20
CA ARG A 20 21.00 -7.80 4.06
C ARG A 20 21.17 -7.06 2.72
N VAL A 21 20.39 -6.00 2.49
CA VAL A 21 20.48 -5.21 1.25
C VAL A 21 21.86 -4.56 1.10
N LEU A 22 22.43 -4.04 2.18
CA LEU A 22 23.76 -3.42 2.14
C LEU A 22 24.89 -4.44 1.96
N LEU A 23 24.80 -5.60 2.63
CA LEU A 23 25.77 -6.69 2.47
C LEU A 23 25.75 -7.24 1.04
N GLN A 24 24.56 -7.52 0.50
CA GLN A 24 24.41 -7.97 -0.88
C GLN A 24 25.00 -6.97 -1.88
N ALA A 25 24.79 -5.66 -1.64
CA ALA A 25 25.37 -4.63 -2.49
C ALA A 25 26.91 -4.58 -2.42
N ALA A 26 27.47 -4.79 -1.23
CA ALA A 26 28.92 -4.84 -1.01
C ALA A 26 29.55 -6.08 -1.65
N GLU A 27 28.94 -7.25 -1.47
CA GLU A 27 29.36 -8.52 -2.09
C GLU A 27 29.32 -8.44 -3.62
N ALA A 28 28.24 -7.89 -4.17
CA ALA A 28 28.08 -7.68 -5.60
C ALA A 28 28.94 -6.52 -6.16
N LYS A 29 29.72 -5.83 -5.32
CA LYS A 29 30.52 -4.64 -5.68
C LYS A 29 29.71 -3.56 -6.40
N THR A 30 28.44 -3.44 -6.02
CA THR A 30 27.51 -2.45 -6.58
C THR A 30 27.53 -1.17 -5.76
N SER A 31 26.88 -0.12 -6.28
CA SER A 31 26.84 1.18 -5.61
C SER A 31 26.03 1.11 -4.31
N LEU A 32 26.72 1.24 -3.17
CA LEU A 32 26.08 1.40 -1.85
C LEU A 32 25.14 2.62 -1.79
N LYS A 33 25.42 3.67 -2.59
CA LYS A 33 24.54 4.84 -2.70
C LYS A 33 23.18 4.46 -3.28
N LYS A 34 23.16 3.67 -4.36
CA LYS A 34 21.91 3.18 -4.96
C LYS A 34 21.16 2.23 -4.02
N ALA A 35 21.88 1.35 -3.32
CA ALA A 35 21.28 0.44 -2.33
C ALA A 35 20.66 1.19 -1.13
N LYS A 36 21.29 2.27 -0.66
CA LYS A 36 20.69 3.15 0.36
C LYS A 36 19.45 3.88 -0.17
N ALA A 37 19.50 4.35 -1.41
CA ALA A 37 18.37 5.03 -2.04
C ALA A 37 17.17 4.11 -2.27
N SER A 38 17.37 2.82 -2.60
CA SER A 38 16.26 1.88 -2.72
C SER A 38 15.57 1.62 -1.38
N LEU A 39 16.35 1.54 -0.28
CA LEU A 39 15.82 1.43 1.07
C LEU A 39 14.99 2.65 1.49
N SER A 40 15.34 3.86 1.01
CA SER A 40 14.58 5.07 1.34
C SER A 40 13.28 5.21 0.56
N LYS A 41 13.19 4.62 -0.65
CA LYS A 41 11.95 4.65 -1.47
C LYS A 41 10.76 3.97 -0.77
N GLY A 42 11.01 2.89 -0.03
CA GLY A 42 9.98 2.19 0.75
C GLY A 42 9.65 2.84 2.09
N THR A 43 10.38 3.88 2.50
CA THR A 43 10.13 4.62 3.76
C THR A 43 9.39 5.93 3.53
N SER A 44 8.87 6.17 2.33
CA SER A 44 8.02 7.34 2.12
C SER A 44 6.85 7.24 3.12
N PRO A 45 6.67 8.23 4.01
CA PRO A 45 5.48 8.26 4.84
C PRO A 45 4.26 8.20 3.90
N MET A 46 3.24 7.42 4.27
CA MET A 46 1.96 7.50 3.56
C MET A 46 1.56 8.97 3.50
N ASP A 47 1.19 9.45 2.31
CA ASP A 47 0.76 10.83 2.11
C ASP A 47 -0.25 11.19 3.21
N ALA A 48 0.07 12.27 3.92
CA ALA A 48 -0.66 12.69 5.10
C ALA A 48 -2.17 12.80 4.77
N LEU A 49 -3.00 12.18 5.62
CA LEU A 49 -4.46 12.32 5.52
C LEU A 49 -4.80 13.80 5.64
N LEU A 50 -5.63 14.33 4.76
CA LEU A 50 -6.01 15.74 4.84
C LEU A 50 -7.12 15.94 5.88
N ASP A 51 -7.00 17.03 6.63
CA ASP A 51 -8.07 17.50 7.51
C ASP A 51 -9.25 18.06 6.69
N ARG A 52 -10.29 18.56 7.38
CA ARG A 52 -11.44 19.19 6.72
C ARG A 52 -11.08 20.50 6.00
N ALA A 53 -9.99 21.16 6.41
CA ALA A 53 -9.46 22.38 5.80
C ALA A 53 -8.45 22.10 4.68
N GLY A 54 -8.17 20.82 4.37
CA GLY A 54 -7.19 20.41 3.37
C GLY A 54 -5.74 20.42 3.85
N ALA A 55 -5.47 20.62 5.14
CA ALA A 55 -4.13 20.58 5.71
C ALA A 55 -3.67 19.13 6.00
N PRO A 56 -2.38 18.82 5.80
CA PRO A 56 -1.86 17.47 6.01
C PRO A 56 -1.79 17.09 7.50
N ILE A 57 -2.45 15.99 7.84
CA ILE A 57 -2.36 15.35 9.15
C ILE A 57 -1.25 14.30 9.12
N THR A 58 -0.15 14.61 9.80
CA THR A 58 1.02 13.74 9.91
C THR A 58 1.04 12.93 11.21
N SER A 59 0.20 13.30 12.19
CA SER A 59 0.11 12.63 13.48
C SER A 59 -0.81 11.42 13.40
N ARG A 60 -0.37 10.27 13.92
CA ARG A 60 -1.19 9.04 13.94
C ARG A 60 -2.54 9.25 14.61
N SER A 61 -2.58 9.90 15.77
CA SER A 61 -3.83 10.17 16.49
C SER A 61 -4.77 11.07 15.70
N GLY A 62 -4.24 12.10 15.03
CA GLY A 62 -5.04 12.95 14.15
C GLY A 62 -5.58 12.18 12.94
N MET A 63 -4.81 11.26 12.37
CA MET A 63 -5.27 10.40 11.28
C MET A 63 -6.42 9.48 11.76
N GLU A 64 -6.27 8.84 12.92
CA GLU A 64 -7.29 7.97 13.52
C GLU A 64 -8.60 8.74 13.81
N GLU A 65 -8.48 9.95 14.35
CA GLU A 65 -9.62 10.84 14.62
C GLU A 65 -10.31 11.28 13.32
N ARG A 66 -9.54 11.70 12.32
CA ARG A 66 -10.08 12.11 11.01
C ARG A 66 -10.82 10.98 10.32
N VAL A 67 -10.27 9.77 10.35
CA VAL A 67 -10.92 8.57 9.80
C VAL A 67 -12.22 8.28 10.55
N LYS A 68 -12.19 8.33 11.88
CA LYS A 68 -13.39 8.10 12.71
C LYS A 68 -14.49 9.11 12.39
N GLU A 69 -14.15 10.38 12.29
CA GLU A 69 -15.11 11.43 11.90
C GLU A 69 -15.72 11.16 10.53
N LEU A 70 -14.88 10.88 9.53
CA LEU A 70 -15.31 10.64 8.15
C LEU A 70 -16.32 9.49 8.07
N TYR A 71 -16.01 8.35 8.69
CA TYR A 71 -16.92 7.21 8.69
C TYR A 71 -18.18 7.48 9.50
N THR A 72 -18.09 8.19 10.63
CA THR A 72 -19.26 8.55 11.43
C THR A 72 -20.22 9.44 10.64
N GLU A 73 -19.69 10.40 9.89
CA GLU A 73 -20.46 11.28 9.02
C GLU A 73 -21.07 10.52 7.84
N LEU A 74 -20.31 9.63 7.20
CA LEU A 74 -20.79 8.79 6.11
C LEU A 74 -21.97 7.90 6.53
N PHE A 75 -21.87 7.21 7.66
CA PHE A 75 -22.92 6.32 8.14
C PHE A 75 -24.15 7.06 8.69
N ARG A 76 -24.00 8.34 9.08
CA ARG A 76 -25.11 9.19 9.50
C ARG A 76 -25.75 9.98 8.36
N SER A 77 -25.09 10.03 7.20
CA SER A 77 -25.60 10.75 6.04
C SER A 77 -26.86 10.06 5.49
N THR A 78 -27.96 10.79 5.48
CA THR A 78 -29.19 10.44 4.77
C THR A 78 -29.17 10.89 3.31
N THR A 79 -28.06 11.46 2.85
CA THR A 79 -27.92 11.91 1.46
C THR A 79 -28.00 10.70 0.55
N PRO A 80 -28.98 10.63 -0.37
CA PRO A 80 -29.08 9.51 -1.29
C PRO A 80 -27.86 9.52 -2.20
N VAL A 81 -26.97 8.54 -2.02
CA VAL A 81 -25.85 8.33 -2.93
C VAL A 81 -26.42 7.75 -4.23
N PRO A 82 -26.22 8.41 -5.38
CA PRO A 82 -26.60 7.84 -6.66
C PRO A 82 -25.97 6.46 -6.79
N ARG A 83 -26.80 5.42 -6.86
CA ARG A 83 -26.30 4.08 -7.10
C ARG A 83 -25.67 4.10 -8.48
N CYS A 84 -24.35 3.93 -8.56
CA CYS A 84 -23.75 3.54 -9.82
C CYS A 84 -24.47 2.25 -10.26
N PRO A 85 -25.01 2.19 -11.49
CA PRO A 85 -25.46 0.91 -12.02
C PRO A 85 -24.24 -0.01 -12.03
N LEU A 86 -24.20 -0.93 -11.08
CA LEU A 86 -23.22 -2.01 -11.10
C LEU A 86 -23.48 -2.75 -12.42
N PRO A 87 -22.45 -3.02 -13.25
CA PRO A 87 -22.62 -3.87 -14.44
C PRO A 87 -22.93 -5.34 -14.08
N TYR A 88 -23.16 -5.63 -12.81
CA TYR A 88 -23.24 -6.97 -12.26
C TYR A 88 -24.69 -7.34 -11.96
N SER A 89 -25.34 -8.01 -12.91
CA SER A 89 -26.61 -8.68 -12.67
C SER A 89 -26.37 -9.87 -11.73
N TYR A 90 -27.26 -10.08 -10.76
CA TYR A 90 -27.16 -11.14 -9.75
C TYR A 90 -27.20 -12.58 -10.33
N ASP A 91 -27.44 -12.74 -11.63
CA ASP A 91 -27.51 -14.03 -12.32
C ASP A 91 -26.14 -14.53 -12.83
N THR A 92 -25.06 -13.76 -12.65
CA THR A 92 -23.72 -14.21 -13.02
C THR A 92 -22.99 -14.72 -11.77
N PRO A 93 -22.70 -16.03 -11.65
CA PRO A 93 -21.84 -16.52 -10.58
C PRO A 93 -20.55 -15.71 -10.60
N LEU A 94 -20.11 -15.22 -9.43
CA LEU A 94 -18.74 -14.72 -9.29
C LEU A 94 -17.82 -15.78 -9.87
N PRO A 95 -16.92 -15.45 -10.83
CA PRO A 95 -16.01 -16.46 -11.36
C PRO A 95 -15.18 -16.94 -10.18
N ILE A 96 -15.46 -18.15 -9.71
CA ILE A 96 -14.54 -18.91 -8.89
C ILE A 96 -13.37 -19.13 -9.83
N LEU A 97 -12.39 -18.22 -9.78
CA LEU A 97 -11.18 -18.32 -10.58
C LEU A 97 -10.63 -19.71 -10.31
N SER A 98 -10.53 -20.51 -11.37
CA SER A 98 -9.91 -21.83 -11.26
C SER A 98 -8.48 -21.66 -10.74
N GLU A 99 -7.94 -22.68 -10.07
CA GLU A 99 -6.57 -22.64 -9.53
C GLU A 99 -5.56 -22.12 -10.58
N LYS A 100 -5.75 -22.52 -11.84
CA LYS A 100 -4.94 -22.11 -13.00
C LYS A 100 -5.07 -20.63 -13.34
N GLU A 101 -6.25 -20.04 -13.18
CA GLU A 101 -6.48 -18.62 -13.41
C GLU A 101 -5.91 -17.78 -12.26
N ARG A 102 -6.02 -18.27 -11.02
CA ARG A 102 -5.37 -17.66 -9.84
C ARG A 102 -3.86 -17.61 -10.00
N GLU A 103 -3.24 -18.71 -10.40
CA GLU A 103 -1.81 -18.76 -10.67
C GLU A 103 -1.41 -17.84 -11.82
N ARG A 104 -2.26 -17.67 -12.85
CA ARG A 104 -2.00 -16.73 -13.95
C ARG A 104 -1.93 -15.28 -13.47
N TYR A 105 -2.88 -14.85 -12.63
CA TYR A 105 -2.86 -13.50 -12.05
C TYR A 105 -1.71 -13.29 -11.06
N GLN A 106 -1.34 -14.32 -10.30
CA GLN A 106 -0.18 -14.26 -9.39
C GLN A 106 1.13 -14.08 -10.17
N ASN A 107 1.29 -14.82 -11.28
CA ASN A 107 2.45 -14.72 -12.16
C ASN A 107 2.46 -13.42 -12.98
N GLU A 108 1.30 -12.93 -13.43
CA GLU A 108 1.19 -11.63 -14.13
C GLU A 108 1.48 -10.46 -13.19
N ALA A 109 1.08 -10.53 -11.92
CA ALA A 109 1.44 -9.52 -10.92
C ALA A 109 2.95 -9.49 -10.63
N GLU A 110 3.61 -10.64 -10.63
CA GLU A 110 5.08 -10.72 -10.55
C GLU A 110 5.76 -10.18 -11.82
N PHE A 111 5.23 -10.50 -13.01
CA PHE A 111 5.80 -10.03 -14.28
C PHE A 111 5.62 -8.52 -14.50
N HIS A 112 4.48 -7.95 -14.08
CA HIS A 112 4.19 -6.53 -14.23
C HIS A 112 4.96 -5.65 -13.23
N CYS A 113 5.30 -6.18 -12.05
CA CYS A 113 6.21 -5.51 -11.10
C CYS A 113 7.67 -5.53 -11.57
N PHE A 114 8.08 -6.54 -12.35
CA PHE A 114 9.46 -6.67 -12.83
C PHE A 114 9.75 -5.78 -14.06
N ASN A 115 8.73 -5.30 -14.78
CA ASN A 115 8.89 -4.70 -16.11
C ASN A 115 8.03 -3.44 -16.38
N MET A 116 7.70 -2.61 -15.38
CA MET A 116 7.11 -1.29 -15.66
C MET A 116 8.17 -0.25 -16.06
N PRO A 117 8.09 0.37 -17.26
CA PRO A 117 8.86 1.56 -17.60
C PRO A 117 8.25 2.81 -16.93
N GLU A 118 9.12 3.72 -16.45
CA GLU A 118 8.80 4.90 -15.63
C GLU A 118 7.85 5.95 -16.26
N HIS A 119 7.31 5.72 -17.45
CA HIS A 119 6.49 6.70 -18.18
C HIS A 119 4.97 6.55 -18.00
N PHE A 120 4.47 5.49 -17.36
CA PHE A 120 3.03 5.22 -17.30
C PHE A 120 2.30 5.84 -16.09
N ILE A 121 3.02 6.48 -15.17
CA ILE A 121 2.43 7.05 -13.93
C ILE A 121 1.69 8.38 -14.20
N LEU A 122 1.93 9.05 -15.33
CA LEU A 122 1.47 10.42 -15.57
C LEU A 122 0.10 10.58 -16.27
N THR A 123 -0.57 9.49 -16.67
CA THR A 123 -1.85 9.58 -17.41
C THR A 123 -3.10 9.29 -16.57
N CYS A 124 -2.97 9.11 -15.25
CA CYS A 124 -4.11 8.89 -14.36
C CYS A 124 -4.32 9.99 -13.31
N ILE A 125 -3.80 11.21 -13.55
CA ILE A 125 -4.25 12.41 -12.82
C ILE A 125 -5.38 13.07 -13.62
#